data_AF-A0A4P7JB94-F1
#
_entry.id   AF-A0A4P7JB94-F1
#
_cell.length_a   1.000
_cell.length_b   1.000
_cell.length_c   1.000
_cell.angle_alpha   90.00
_cell.angle_beta   90.00
_cell.angle_gamma   90.00
#
_symmetry.space_group_name_H-M   'P 1'
#
loop_
_entity.id
_entity.type
_entity.pdbx_description
1 polymer ?
#
loop_
_entity_poly.entity_id
_entity_poly.type
_entity_poly.pdbx_seq_one_letter_code
_entity_poly.pdbx_strand_id
1 'polypeptide(L)' 'MFYYKVVFAQSIEELVEEVNENGRDNWIPQGGVSRGPLGQALVARKFFFQAMIKNTTDD' A
#
# COMPACT_ATOMS: atom_id res chain seq x y z
N MET A 1 -19.19 2.68 -3.63
CA MET A 1 -18.37 3.23 -2.51
C MET A 1 -16.94 2.75 -2.73
N PHE A 2 -15.96 3.63 -2.83
CA PHE A 2 -14.57 3.21 -3.06
C PHE A 2 -13.90 2.89 -1.73
N TYR A 3 -13.42 1.66 -1.57
CA TYR A 3 -12.59 1.31 -0.42
C TYR A 3 -11.15 1.73 -0.73
N TYR A 4 -10.52 2.41 0.21
CA TYR A 4 -9.15 2.91 0.09
C TYR A 4 -8.30 2.37 1.24
N LYS A 5 -7.05 2.03 0.95
CA LYS A 5 -6.03 1.73 1.96
C LYS A 5 -4.64 2.11 1.49
N VAL A 6 -3.69 2.10 2.41
CA VAL A 6 -2.26 2.20 2.14
C VAL A 6 -1.59 0.97 2.73
N VAL A 7 -0.86 0.22 1.91
CA VAL A 7 0.04 -0.84 2.38
C VAL A 7 1.44 -0.25 2.52
N PHE A 8 2.21 -0.77 3.46
CA PHE A 8 3.57 -0.30 3.71
C PHE A 8 4.49 -1.43 4.13
N ALA A 9 5.77 -1.30 3.76
CA ALA A 9 6.80 -2.29 4.05
C ALA A 9 8.17 -1.63 4.28
N GLN A 10 9.14 -2.37 4.83
CA GLN A 10 10.48 -1.81 5.12
C GLN A 10 11.38 -1.84 3.88
N SER A 11 11.18 -2.80 2.98
CA SER A 11 11.86 -2.90 1.69
C SER A 11 10.89 -2.77 0.51
N ILE A 12 11.43 -2.62 -0.71
CA ILE A 12 10.62 -2.60 -1.92
C ILE A 12 10.13 -4.01 -2.26
N GLU A 13 10.96 -5.02 -2.00
CA GLU A 13 10.65 -6.43 -2.24
C GLU A 13 9.45 -6.86 -1.40
N GLU A 14 9.45 -6.54 -0.11
CA GLU A 14 8.30 -6.77 0.79
C GLU A 14 7.07 -5.99 0.33
N LEU A 15 7.24 -4.75 -0.14
CA LEU A 15 6.11 -3.96 -0.66
C LEU A 15 5.49 -4.61 -1.89
N VAL A 16 6.31 -5.17 -2.79
CA VAL A 16 5.83 -5.87 -3.99
C VAL A 16 5.06 -7.13 -3.59
N GLU A 17 5.55 -7.89 -2.61
CA GLU A 17 4.83 -9.05 -2.07
C GLU A 17 3.46 -8.63 -1.50
N GLU A 18 3.42 -7.61 -0.64
CA GLU A 18 2.19 -7.04 -0.09
C GLU A 18 1.22 -6.59 -1.19
N VAL A 19 1.69 -5.84 -2.19
CA VAL A 19 0.84 -5.39 -3.30
C VAL A 19 0.28 -6.57 -4.08
N ASN A 20 1.08 -7.61 -4.34
CA ASN A 20 0.64 -8.80 -5.06
C ASN A 20 -0.39 -9.62 -4.28
N GLU A 21 -0.19 -9.79 -2.97
CA GLU A 21 -1.14 -10.48 -2.10
C GLU A 21 -2.48 -9.74 -2.08
N ASN A 22 -2.44 -8.42 -1.87
CA ASN A 22 -3.63 -7.58 -1.86
C ASN A 22 -4.30 -7.51 -3.25
N GLY A 23 -3.53 -7.62 -4.33
CA GLY A 23 -4.06 -7.73 -5.69
C GLY A 23 -5.01 -8.92 -5.90
N ARG A 24 -4.80 -10.03 -5.19
CA ARG A 24 -5.69 -11.21 -5.23
C ARG A 24 -7.08 -10.93 -4.66
N ASP A 25 -7.18 -9.94 -3.78
CA ASP A 25 -8.43 -9.47 -3.15
C ASP A 25 -9.03 -8.26 -3.88
N ASN A 26 -8.71 -8.09 -5.17
CA ASN A 26 -9.16 -6.99 -6.04
C ASN A 26 -8.71 -5.60 -5.57
N TRP A 27 -7.59 -5.49 -4.86
CA TRP A 27 -6.97 -4.20 -4.58
C TRP A 27 -6.05 -3.78 -5.74
N ILE A 28 -6.26 -2.57 -6.24
CA ILE A 28 -5.53 -2.01 -7.38
C ILE A 28 -4.61 -0.91 -6.87
N PRO A 29 -3.28 -1.00 -7.05
CA PRO A 29 -2.36 0.06 -6.67
C PRO A 29 -2.64 1.33 -7.47
N GLN A 30 -2.51 2.48 -6.79
CA GLN A 30 -2.76 3.80 -7.35
C GLN A 30 -1.49 4.65 -7.35
N GLY A 31 -1.14 5.22 -8.50
CA GLY A 31 0.01 6.12 -8.62
C GLY A 31 1.35 5.43 -8.37
N GLY A 32 2.30 6.19 -7.81
CA GLY A 32 3.66 5.71 -7.51
C GLY A 32 3.88 5.36 -6.03
N VAL A 33 4.99 4.70 -5.75
CA VAL A 33 5.44 4.35 -4.40
C VAL A 33 5.99 5.58 -3.69
N SER A 34 5.53 5.82 -2.47
CA SER A 34 6.08 6.87 -1.58
C SER A 34 7.06 6.28 -0.57
N ARG A 35 7.97 7.09 -0.02
CA ARG A 35 8.88 6.68 1.06
C ARG A 35 8.91 7.72 2.17
N GLY A 36 8.74 7.29 3.41
CA GLY A 36 8.58 8.21 4.55
C GLY A 36 8.52 7.53 5.92
N PRO A 37 8.43 8.30 7.00
CA PRO A 37 8.22 7.76 8.35
C PRO A 37 6.78 7.30 8.55
N LEU A 38 6.55 6.34 9.45
CA LEU A 38 5.23 5.92 9.89
C LEU A 38 4.91 6.56 11.25
N GLY A 39 3.89 7.43 11.30
CA GLY A 39 3.43 8.10 12.53
C GLY A 39 4.17 9.40 12.89
N GLN A 40 3.69 10.09 13.93
CA GLN A 40 4.23 11.39 14.40
C GLN A 40 5.55 11.28 15.16
N ALA A 41 5.88 10.09 15.67
CA ALA A 41 7.18 9.80 16.25
C ALA A 41 7.92 8.88 15.27
N LEU A 42 9.23 9.08 15.08
CA LEU A 42 10.22 8.18 14.46
C LEU A 42 10.80 8.68 13.13
N VAL A 43 11.82 9.52 13.26
CA VAL A 43 12.82 9.89 12.24
C VAL A 43 13.71 8.67 11.84
N ALA A 44 13.63 7.54 12.56
CA ALA A 44 14.62 6.47 12.47
C ALA A 44 14.36 5.40 11.40
N ARG A 45 13.09 5.13 11.02
CA ARG A 45 12.77 4.07 10.04
C ARG A 45 11.87 4.60 8.95
N LYS A 46 12.38 4.56 7.71
CA LYS A 46 11.63 4.91 6.51
C LYS A 46 10.99 3.63 5.96
N PHE A 47 9.70 3.72 5.65
CA PHE A 47 8.93 2.68 5.00
C PHE A 47 8.65 3.09 3.56
N PHE A 48 8.35 2.11 2.72
CA PHE A 48 7.75 2.33 1.41
C PHE A 48 6.23 2.15 1.52
N PHE A 49 5.49 2.93 0.75
CA PHE A 49 4.03 2.99 0.82
C PHE A 49 3.44 2.88 -0.57
N GLN A 50 2.37 2.08 -0.71
CA GLN A 50 1.56 2.02 -1.93
C GLN A 50 0.10 2.26 -1.55
N ALA A 51 -0.49 3.32 -2.11
CA ALA A 51 -1.93 3.54 -2.03
C ALA A 51 -2.66 2.52 -2.90
N MET A 52 -3.80 2.00 -2.44
CA MET A 52 -4.61 1.02 -3.16
C MET A 52 -6.10 1.32 -3.01
N ILE A 53 -6.87 1.02 -4.06
CA ILE A 53 -8.35 1.04 -4.02
C ILE A 53 -8.88 -0.37 -4.24
N LYS A 54 -10.00 -0.72 -3.61
CA LYS A 54 -10.66 -2.01 -3.87
C LYS A 54 -11.63 -1.83 -5.03
N ASN A 55 -11.49 -2.67 -6.05
CA ASN A 55 -12.53 -2.83 -7.04
C ASN A 55 -13.62 -3.73 -6.44
N THR A 56 -14.74 -3.12 -6.07
CA THR A 56 -15.95 -3.87 -5.72
C THR A 56 -16.81 -3.90 -6.97
N THR A 57 -16.64 -4.94 -7.79
CA THR A 57 -17.67 -5.34 -8.74
C THR A 57 -18.86 -5.83 -7.94
N ASP A 58 -19.67 -4.90 -7.44
CA ASP A 58 -21.09 -5.11 -7.19
C ASP A 58 -21.80 -4.69 -8.49
N ASP A 59 -21.72 -5.57 -9.50
CA ASP A 59 -22.56 -5.62 -10.71
C ASP A 59 -22.40 -7.00 -11.36
#